data_AF-A0A7X8GFH2-F1
#
_entry.id   AF-A0A7X8GFH2-F1
#
_cell.length_a   1.000
_cell.length_b   1.000
_cell.length_c   1.000
_cell.angle_alpha   90.00
_cell.angle_beta   90.00
_cell.angle_gamma   90.00
#
_symmetry.space_group_name_H-M   'P 1'
#
loop_
_entity.id
_entity.type
_entity.pdbx_description
1 polymer ?
#
loop_
_entity_poly.entity_id
_entity_poly.type
_entity_poly.pdbx_seq_one_letter_code
_entity_poly.pdbx_strand_id
1 'polypeptide(L)' 'YANFLICNDAVLVPLYNTEKDAVALQVFKSVFPDYEIVGIDCSVLISQHGSLHCVTMQYPEITF' A
#
# COMPACT_ATOMS: atom_id res chain seq x y z
N TYR A 1 -4.73 3.18 5.61
CA TYR A 1 -4.92 2.98 4.16
C TYR A 1 -4.26 4.05 3.31
N ALA A 2 -4.33 5.35 3.63
CA ALA A 2 -3.71 6.41 2.81
C ALA A 2 -2.17 6.34 2.69
N ASN A 3 -1.49 5.65 3.60
CA ASN A 3 -0.04 5.38 3.53
C ASN A 3 0.31 4.18 2.64
N PHE A 4 -0.33 4.07 1.48
CA PHE A 4 -0.04 3.03 0.49
C PHE A 4 1.19 3.41 -0.34
N LEU A 5 1.77 2.44 -1.04
CA LEU A 5 2.95 2.63 -1.89
C LEU A 5 2.66 2.13 -3.31
N ILE A 6 2.89 2.95 -4.33
CA ILE A 6 2.73 2.57 -5.75
C ILE A 6 4.09 2.18 -6.31
N CYS A 7 4.37 0.91 -6.58
CA CYS A 7 5.67 0.46 -7.08
C CYS A 7 5.50 -0.25 -8.42
N ASN A 8 6.10 0.29 -9.49
CA ASN A 8 6.04 -0.26 -10.84
C ASN A 8 4.60 -0.61 -11.24
N ASP A 9 4.25 -1.89 -11.27
CA ASP A 9 2.93 -2.42 -11.67
C ASP A 9 2.07 -2.85 -10.48
N ALA A 10 2.44 -2.48 -9.24
CA ALA A 10 1.75 -2.88 -8.01
C ALA A 10 1.43 -1.69 -7.08
N VAL A 11 0.38 -1.85 -6.28
CA VAL A 11 0.03 -0.94 -5.19
C VAL A 11 -0.01 -1.72 -3.87
N LEU A 12 0.90 -1.40 -2.96
CA LEU A 12 0.98 -1.97 -1.63
C LEU A 12 0.06 -1.21 -0.67
N VAL A 13 -1.00 -1.86 -0.21
CA VAL A 13 -2.01 -1.27 0.69
C VAL A 13 -1.78 -1.76 2.12
N PRO A 14 -1.59 -0.86 3.10
CA PRO A 14 -1.42 -1.27 4.48
C PRO A 14 -2.76 -1.77 5.06
N LEU A 15 -2.75 -2.97 5.64
CA LEU A 15 -3.85 -3.60 6.35
C LEU A 15 -3.63 -3.54 7.87
N TYR A 16 -4.71 -3.57 8.64
CA TYR A 16 -4.65 -3.40 10.10
C TYR A 16 -5.50 -4.41 10.88
N ASN A 17 -5.86 -5.53 10.24
CA ASN A 17 -6.73 -6.59 10.78
C ASN A 17 -8.09 -6.03 11.25
N THR A 18 -8.70 -5.19 10.42
CA THR A 18 -10.04 -4.63 10.66
C THR A 18 -10.97 -4.92 9.49
N GLU A 19 -12.28 -4.91 9.73
CA GLU A 19 -13.29 -5.11 8.68
C GLU A 19 -13.17 -4.10 7.51
N LYS A 20 -12.56 -2.93 7.77
CA LYS A 20 -12.33 -1.89 6.76
C LYS A 20 -11.23 -2.27 5.75
N ASP A 21 -10.42 -3.29 6.03
CA ASP A 21 -9.36 -3.76 5.13
C ASP A 21 -9.95 -4.24 3.79
N ALA A 22 -11.06 -4.98 3.85
CA ALA A 22 -11.75 -5.47 2.66
C ALA A 22 -12.30 -4.32 1.81
N VAL A 23 -12.89 -3.30 2.45
CA VAL A 23 -13.42 -2.11 1.78
C VAL A 23 -12.28 -1.33 1.12
N ALA A 24 -11.17 -1.14 1.81
CA ALA A 24 -10.00 -0.46 1.27
C ALA A 24 -9.48 -1.17 0.01
N LEU A 25 -9.27 -2.49 0.06
CA LEU A 25 -8.79 -3.25 -1.08
C LEU A 25 -9.72 -3.16 -2.29
N GLN A 26 -11.03 -3.16 -2.10
CA GLN A 26 -12.00 -3.00 -3.19
C GLN A 26 -11.93 -1.61 -3.84
N VAL A 27 -11.75 -0.56 -3.04
CA VAL A 27 -11.56 0.80 -3.55
C VAL A 27 -10.26 0.88 -4.35
N PHE A 28 -9.16 0.35 -3.83
CA PHE A 28 -7.88 0.36 -4.54
C PHE A 28 -7.94 -0.39 -5.88
N LYS A 29 -8.59 -1.56 -5.93
CA LYS A 29 -8.82 -2.29 -7.18
C LYS A 29 -9.62 -1.50 -8.20
N SER A 30 -10.58 -0.69 -7.74
CA SER A 30 -11.41 0.13 -8.63
C SER A 30 -10.65 1.36 -9.16
N VAL A 31 -9.73 1.91 -8.37
CA VAL A 31 -8.97 3.12 -8.71
C VAL A 31 -7.72 2.80 -9.55
N PHE A 32 -7.07 1.66 -9.29
CA PHE A 32 -5.88 1.20 -10.00
C PHE A 32 -6.13 -0.14 -10.69
N PRO A 33 -6.98 -0.17 -11.74
CA PRO A 33 -7.41 -1.43 -12.37
C PRO A 33 -6.27 -2.19 -13.05
N ASP A 34 -5.23 -1.47 -13.49
CA ASP A 34 -4.08 -2.04 -14.21
C ASP A 34 -2.92 -2.46 -13.28
N TYR A 35 -3.07 -2.26 -11.95
CA TYR A 35 -2.04 -2.56 -10.97
C TYR A 35 -2.39 -3.79 -10.13
N GLU A 36 -1.39 -4.56 -9.74
CA GLU A 36 -1.54 -5.60 -8.73
C GLU A 36 -1.74 -4.97 -7.34
N ILE A 37 -2.92 -5.18 -6.75
CA ILE A 37 -3.22 -4.67 -5.39
C ILE A 37 -2.79 -5.70 -4.35
N VAL A 38 -1.74 -5.39 -3.60
CA VAL A 38 -1.15 -6.27 -2.58
C VAL A 38 -1.40 -5.70 -1.19
N GLY A 39 -2.10 -6.45 -0.34
CA GLY A 39 -2.32 -6.08 1.05
C GLY A 39 -1.16 -6.50 1.96
N ILE A 40 -0.63 -5.58 2.76
CA ILE A 40 0.47 -5.84 3.70
C ILE A 40 0.03 -5.53 5.12
N ASP A 41 0.11 -6.51 6.04
CA ASP A 41 -0.18 -6.27 7.45
C ASP A 41 0.83 -5.28 8.05
N CYS A 42 0.34 -4.09 8.40
CA CYS A 42 1.12 -2.99 8.97
C CYS A 42 0.77 -2.75 10.45
N SER A 43 0.09 -3.68 11.12
CA SER A 43 -0.35 -3.54 12.51
C SER A 43 0.82 -3.26 13.47
N VAL A 44 1.99 -3.84 13.19
CA VAL A 44 3.25 -3.63 13.94
C VAL A 44 3.86 -2.25 13.68
N LEU A 45 3.67 -1.70 12.47
CA LEU A 45 4.20 -0.38 12.10
C LEU A 45 3.36 0.75 12.74
N ILE A 46 2.04 0.58 12.77
CA ILE A 46 1.13 1.53 13.45
C ILE A 46 1.48 1.66 14.93
N SER A 47 1.85 0.55 15.59
CA SER A 47 2.20 0.56 17.01
C SER A 47 3.49 1.34 17.31
N GLN A 48 4.29 1.65 16.29
CA GLN A 48 5.47 2.51 16.36
C GLN A 48 5.22 3.92 15.78
N HIS A 49 3.95 4.32 15.61
CA HIS A 49 3.53 5.60 15.03
C HIS A 49 3.94 5.80 13.55
N GLY A 50 4.23 4.72 12.83
CA GLY A 50 4.60 4.73 11.40
C GLY A 50 3.62 3.94 10.52
N SER A 51 3.80 4.01 9.20
CA SER A 51 3.10 3.14 8.24
C SER A 51 3.97 2.89 7.00
N LEU A 52 3.49 2.08 6.05
CA LEU A 52 4.31 1.49 4.97
C LEU A 52 5.06 2.55 4.14
N HIS A 53 4.38 3.60 3.69
CA HIS A 53 5.01 4.72 2.96
C HIS A 53 6.12 5.42 3.77
N CYS A 54 6.01 5.51 5.09
CA CYS A 54 6.97 6.22 5.95
C CYS A 54 8.32 5.50 6.10
N VAL A 55 8.38 4.22 5.73
CA VAL A 55 9.60 3.38 5.86
C VAL A 55 10.19 3.00 4.49
N THR A 56 9.66 3.56 3.41
CA THR A 56 10.09 3.25 2.04
C THR A 56 10.48 4.50 1.28
N MET A 57 11.48 4.39 0.40
CA MET A 57 11.89 5.44 -0.54
C MET A 57 11.90 4.84 -1.94
N GLN A 58 11.25 5.51 -2.89
CA GLN A 58 11.20 5.07 -4.28
C GLN A 58 12.35 5.69 -5.06
N TYR A 59 13.06 4.87 -5.83
CA TYR A 59 14.06 5.34 -6.80
C TYR A 59 13.56 4.99 -8.20
N PRO A 60 13.36 5.98 -9.08
CA PRO A 60 12.95 5.71 -10.46
C PRO A 60 14.08 5.01 -11.20
N GLU A 61 13.72 4.12 -12.13
CA GLU A 61 14.69 3.54 -13.05
C GLU A 61 15.21 4.62 -14.00
N ILE A 62 16.55 4.71 -14.16
CA ILE A 62 17.16 5.63 -15.11
C ILE A 62 17.05 5.00 -16.50
N THR A 63 16.15 5.53 -17.33
CA THR A 63 16.06 5.16 -18.74
C THR A 63 17.12 5.94 -19.54
N PHE A 64 18.03 5.23 -20.22
CA PHE A 64 19.00 5.79 -21.15
C PHE A 64 18.46 5.83 -22.59
#